data_AF-A0A960K753-F1
#
_entry.id   AF-A0A960K753-F1
#
_cell.length_a   1.000
_cell.length_b   1.000
_cell.length_c   1.000
_cell.angle_alpha   90.00
_cell.angle_beta   90.00
_cell.angle_gamma   90.00
#
_symmetry.space_group_name_H-M   'P 1'
#
loop_
_entity.id
_entity.type
_entity.pdbx_description
1 polymer ?
#
loop_
_entity_poly.entity_id
_entity_poly.type
_entity_poly.pdbx_seq_one_letter_code
_entity_poly.pdbx_strand_id
1 'polypeptide(L)'
;MSIRVDLQDLPSVVAERGLAAYLVTVRDDRPHVVMVQVGSREGLLVVAPGRRTSANIADRPEVTLLWPVSVTHPNHSLLVDGRAAMSVDGEWLEIEPTSAVLHRVGGRRRQP
;
A
#
# COMPACT_ATOMS: atom_id res chain seq x y z
N MET A 1 15.09 -5.54 7.23
CA MET A 1 15.49 -6.43 6.10
C MET A 1 14.35 -6.39 5.11
N SER A 2 14.65 -6.15 3.82
CA SER A 2 13.63 -6.04 2.78
C SER A 2 13.89 -7.08 1.70
N ILE A 3 12.83 -7.74 1.23
CA ILE A 3 12.85 -8.62 0.07
C ILE A 3 11.98 -7.93 -0.98
N ARG A 4 12.54 -7.71 -2.18
CA ARG A 4 11.78 -7.12 -3.29
C ARG A 4 10.71 -8.10 -3.76
N VAL A 5 9.52 -7.59 -4.03
CA VAL A 5 8.45 -8.29 -4.74
C VAL A 5 8.44 -7.77 -6.17
N ASP A 6 8.46 -8.67 -7.16
CA ASP A 6 8.27 -8.27 -8.55
C ASP A 6 6.85 -7.74 -8.73
N LEU A 7 6.68 -6.66 -9.50
CA LEU A 7 5.35 -6.09 -9.73
C LEU A 7 4.46 -7.07 -10.52
N GLN A 8 5.05 -7.98 -11.30
CA GLN A 8 4.31 -9.06 -11.97
C GLN A 8 3.71 -10.07 -10.98
N ASP A 9 4.37 -10.30 -9.84
CA ASP A 9 3.92 -11.21 -8.79
C ASP A 9 2.98 -10.53 -7.77
N LEU A 10 2.95 -9.19 -7.77
CA LEU A 10 2.22 -8.40 -6.77
C LEU A 10 0.74 -8.78 -6.63
N PRO A 11 -0.04 -9.06 -7.69
CA PRO A 11 -1.45 -9.46 -7.53
C PRO A 11 -1.62 -10.71 -6.66
N SER A 12 -0.77 -11.73 -6.85
CA SER A 12 -0.78 -12.96 -6.07
C SER A 12 -0.41 -12.69 -4.61
N VAL A 13 0.63 -11.88 -4.38
CA VAL A 13 1.07 -11.52 -3.02
C VAL A 13 -0.02 -10.72 -2.29
N VAL A 14 -0.70 -9.77 -2.95
CA VAL A 14 -1.81 -9.03 -2.34
C VAL A 14 -2.98 -9.95 -2.02
N ALA A 15 -3.31 -10.90 -2.90
CA ALA A 15 -4.37 -11.89 -2.65
C ALA A 15 -4.07 -12.75 -1.41
N GLU A 16 -2.81 -13.17 -1.22
CA GLU A 16 -2.38 -13.91 -0.02
C GLU A 16 -2.50 -13.06 1.27
N ARG A 17 -2.26 -11.75 1.17
CA ARG A 17 -2.31 -10.81 2.32
C ARG A 17 -3.74 -10.46 2.73
N GLY A 18 -4.69 -10.55 1.81
CA GLY A 18 -6.09 -10.17 2.00
C GLY A 18 -6.36 -8.70 1.71
N LEU A 19 -7.64 -8.32 1.82
CA LEU A 19 -8.13 -7.03 1.33
C LEU A 19 -7.83 -5.86 2.27
N ALA A 20 -7.58 -6.10 3.55
CA ALA A 20 -7.39 -5.02 4.53
C ALA A 20 -5.95 -4.51 4.55
N ALA A 21 -5.76 -3.22 4.24
CA ALA A 21 -4.46 -2.55 4.28
C ALA A 21 -4.58 -1.17 4.94
N TYR A 22 -3.44 -0.58 5.30
CA TYR A 22 -3.35 0.85 5.58
C TYR A 22 -2.92 1.59 4.31
N LEU A 23 -3.64 2.65 3.96
CA LEU A 23 -3.22 3.62 2.95
C LEU A 23 -2.56 4.80 3.66
N VAL A 24 -1.32 5.09 3.27
CA VAL A 24 -0.55 6.25 3.69
C VAL A 24 -0.54 7.26 2.55
N THR A 25 -1.04 8.46 2.83
CA THR A 25 -0.97 9.64 1.96
C THR A 25 -0.24 10.76 2.68
N VAL A 26 0.18 11.81 1.98
CA VAL A 26 0.77 13.00 2.62
C VAL A 26 -0.28 14.11 2.69
N ARG A 27 -0.46 14.67 3.89
CA ARG A 27 -1.28 15.85 4.14
C ARG A 27 -0.39 16.98 4.62
N ASP A 28 -0.33 18.07 3.86
CA ASP A 28 0.55 19.20 4.13
C ASP A 28 2.02 18.72 4.24
N ASP A 29 2.52 18.56 5.46
CA ASP A 29 3.87 18.15 5.83
C ASP A 29 3.94 16.82 6.61
N ARG A 30 2.82 16.09 6.74
CA ARG A 30 2.72 14.90 7.62
C ARG A 30 1.96 13.74 6.97
N PRO A 31 2.26 12.49 7.36
CA PRO A 31 1.51 11.34 6.89
C PRO A 31 0.07 11.36 7.41
N HIS A 32 -0.85 10.98 6.53
CA HIS A 32 -2.24 10.66 6.84
C HIS A 32 -2.46 9.18 6.54
N VAL A 33 -2.82 8.42 7.59
CA VAL A 33 -2.97 6.96 7.52
C VAL A 33 -4.42 6.58 7.77
N VAL A 34 -4.99 5.76 6.90
CA VAL A 34 -6.35 5.22 7.03
C VAL A 34 -6.36 3.73 6.69
N MET A 35 -7.26 2.96 7.32
CA MET A 35 -7.48 1.56 6.94
C MET A 35 -8.47 1.52 5.76
N VAL A 36 -8.15 0.70 4.75
CA VAL A 36 -8.92 0.57 3.50
C VAL A 36 -9.12 -0.90 3.14
N GLN A 37 -10.09 -1.15 2.26
CA GLN A 37 -10.19 -2.40 1.52
C GLN A 37 -9.58 -2.19 0.14
N VAL A 38 -8.59 -3.01 -0.21
CA VAL A 38 -7.87 -2.99 -1.48
C VAL A 38 -8.47 -4.05 -2.39
N GLY A 39 -8.95 -3.62 -3.54
CA GLY A 39 -9.29 -4.48 -4.67
C GLY A 39 -8.26 -4.35 -5.80
N SER A 40 -8.55 -5.01 -6.92
CA SER A 40 -7.77 -4.90 -8.15
C SER A 40 -8.68 -4.68 -9.34
N ARG A 41 -8.29 -3.81 -10.27
CA ARG A 41 -8.99 -3.57 -11.55
C ARG A 41 -7.95 -3.32 -12.63
N GLU A 42 -7.99 -4.11 -13.70
CA GLU A 42 -7.15 -3.89 -14.90
C GLU A 42 -5.64 -3.76 -14.60
N GLY A 43 -5.14 -4.51 -13.60
CA GLY A 43 -3.72 -4.48 -13.19
C GLY A 43 -3.38 -3.36 -12.19
N LEU A 44 -4.32 -2.49 -11.85
CA LEU A 44 -4.19 -1.48 -10.81
C LEU A 44 -4.74 -1.99 -9.48
N LEU A 45 -4.22 -1.45 -8.39
CA LEU A 45 -4.84 -1.59 -7.07
C LEU A 45 -5.90 -0.50 -6.92
N VAL A 46 -7.07 -0.83 -6.37
CA VAL A 46 -8.16 0.13 -6.20
C VAL A 46 -8.66 0.17 -4.77
N VAL A 47 -9.00 1.36 -4.30
CA VAL A 47 -9.64 1.56 -2.98
C VAL A 47 -10.77 2.58 -3.10
N ALA A 48 -11.80 2.44 -2.26
CA ALA A 48 -12.79 3.49 -2.11
C ALA A 48 -12.19 4.68 -1.34
N PRO A 49 -12.11 5.89 -1.93
CA PRO A 49 -11.48 7.01 -1.27
C PRO A 49 -12.45 7.76 -0.33
N GLY A 50 -11.92 8.21 0.81
CA GLY A 50 -12.58 9.25 1.60
C GLY A 50 -12.24 10.65 1.09
N ARG A 51 -13.10 11.64 1.38
CA ARG A 51 -12.91 13.06 0.96
C ARG A 51 -11.50 13.60 1.20
N ARG A 52 -10.90 13.26 2.36
CA ARG A 52 -9.55 13.73 2.71
C ARG A 52 -8.47 13.04 1.88
N THR A 53 -8.58 11.74 1.67
CA THR A 53 -7.67 10.99 0.80
C THR A 53 -7.70 11.56 -0.61
N SER A 54 -8.88 11.76 -1.22
CA SER A 54 -9.00 12.35 -2.56
C SER A 54 -8.34 13.73 -2.65
N ALA A 55 -8.55 14.59 -1.65
CA ALA A 55 -7.93 15.92 -1.61
C ALA A 55 -6.40 15.84 -1.50
N ASN A 56 -5.86 14.92 -0.69
CA ASN A 56 -4.42 14.71 -0.59
C ASN A 56 -3.84 14.24 -1.93
N ILE A 57 -4.48 13.28 -2.61
CA ILE A 57 -3.98 12.72 -3.87
C ILE A 57 -3.96 13.75 -5.00
N ALA A 58 -4.96 14.63 -5.05
CA ALA A 58 -5.01 15.70 -6.05
C ALA A 58 -3.79 16.64 -5.99
N ASP A 59 -3.18 16.78 -4.80
CA ASP A 59 -2.00 17.62 -4.58
C ASP A 59 -0.68 16.80 -4.56
N ARG A 60 -0.72 15.61 -3.95
CA ARG A 60 0.42 14.69 -3.76
C ARG A 60 -0.02 13.24 -4.06
N PRO A 61 0.18 12.77 -5.30
CA PRO A 61 -0.32 11.48 -5.74
C PRO A 61 0.51 10.29 -5.27
N GLU A 62 1.67 10.50 -4.65
CA GLU A 62 2.51 9.43 -4.11
C GLU A 62 1.87 8.83 -2.85
N VAL A 63 1.73 7.49 -2.85
CA VAL A 63 1.11 6.74 -1.75
C VAL A 63 1.91 5.50 -1.40
N THR A 64 1.68 5.01 -0.17
CA THR A 64 2.10 3.66 0.24
C THR A 64 0.91 2.89 0.78
N LEU A 65 0.67 1.69 0.28
CA LEU A 65 -0.18 0.68 0.91
C LEU A 65 0.67 -0.22 1.82
N LEU A 66 0.19 -0.48 3.03
CA LEU A 66 0.85 -1.31 4.03
C LEU A 66 -0.10 -2.41 4.51
N TRP A 67 0.28 -3.67 4.27
CA TRP A 67 -0.31 -4.80 4.97
C TRP A 67 0.58 -5.15 6.17
N PRO A 68 0.08 -5.04 7.41
CA PRO A 68 0.86 -5.40 8.59
C PRO A 68 1.17 -6.90 8.63
N VAL A 69 2.03 -7.30 9.56
CA VAL A 69 2.13 -8.73 9.91
C VAL A 69 0.79 -9.23 10.44
N SER A 70 0.49 -10.49 10.17
CA SER A 70 -0.75 -11.15 10.63
C SER A 70 -0.42 -12.53 11.21
N VAL A 71 -1.43 -13.21 11.75
CA VAL A 71 -1.28 -14.60 12.22
C VAL A 71 -0.82 -15.53 11.09
N THR A 72 -1.31 -15.31 9.86
CA THR A 72 -0.92 -16.08 8.68
C THR A 72 0.41 -15.63 8.08
N HIS A 73 0.82 -14.39 8.32
CA HIS A 73 2.08 -13.82 7.84
C HIS A 73 2.85 -13.10 8.97
N PRO A 74 3.43 -13.86 9.92
CA PRO A 74 3.98 -13.28 11.14
C PRO A 74 5.31 -12.54 10.95
N ASN A 75 5.98 -12.77 9.83
CA ASN A 75 7.39 -12.41 9.66
C ASN A 75 7.64 -11.12 8.89
N HIS A 76 6.74 -10.73 8.00
CA HIS A 76 6.94 -9.59 7.11
C HIS A 76 5.64 -8.80 6.93
N SER A 77 5.74 -7.48 6.92
CA SER A 77 4.72 -6.60 6.34
C SER A 77 4.95 -6.48 4.83
N LEU A 78 3.88 -6.32 4.05
CA LEU A 78 3.98 -5.94 2.65
C LEU A 78 3.83 -4.43 2.55
N LEU A 79 4.77 -3.76 1.90
CA LEU A 79 4.70 -2.35 1.56
C LEU A 79 4.66 -2.24 0.04
N VAL A 80 3.71 -1.48 -0.48
CA VAL A 80 3.56 -1.20 -1.90
C VAL A 80 3.49 0.30 -2.08
N ASP A 81 4.49 0.88 -2.73
CA ASP A 81 4.46 2.28 -3.12
C ASP A 81 3.82 2.39 -4.50
N GLY A 82 3.14 3.51 -4.74
CA GLY A 82 2.51 3.75 -6.03
C GLY A 82 2.15 5.20 -6.24
N ARG A 83 1.68 5.47 -7.46
CA ARG A 83 1.07 6.74 -7.83
C ARG A 83 -0.43 6.56 -7.93
N ALA A 84 -1.18 7.40 -7.24
CA ALA A 84 -2.62 7.31 -7.18
C ALA A 84 -3.29 8.40 -8.02
N ALA A 85 -4.42 8.06 -8.63
CA ALA A 85 -5.32 8.98 -9.32
C ALA A 85 -6.77 8.58 -9.06
N MET A 86 -7.68 9.54 -9.10
CA MET A 86 -9.10 9.22 -9.12
C MET A 86 -9.45 8.61 -10.48
N SER A 87 -10.25 7.55 -10.48
CA SER A 87 -10.84 6.99 -11.70
C SER A 87 -11.70 8.04 -12.41
N VAL A 88 -11.97 7.82 -13.70
CA VAL A 88 -12.73 8.77 -14.54
C VAL A 88 -14.15 9.02 -14.00
N ASP A 89 -14.78 7.99 -13.44
CA ASP A 89 -16.10 8.06 -12.79
C ASP A 89 -16.03 8.65 -11.37
N GLY A 90 -14.83 8.85 -10.82
CA GLY A 90 -14.61 9.38 -9.48
C GLY A 90 -14.97 8.43 -8.34
N GLU A 91 -15.31 7.17 -8.64
CA GLU A 91 -15.71 6.19 -7.62
C GLU A 91 -14.53 5.56 -6.90
N TRP A 92 -13.40 5.42 -7.60
CA TRP A 92 -12.25 4.68 -7.14
C TRP A 92 -11.01 5.55 -7.09
N LEU A 93 -10.15 5.26 -6.13
CA LEU A 93 -8.76 5.66 -6.19
C LEU A 93 -7.97 4.52 -6.81
N GLU A 94 -7.47 4.74 -8.00
CA GLU A 94 -6.63 3.81 -8.76
C GLU A 94 -5.17 4.08 -8.40
N ILE A 95 -4.45 3.03 -8.02
CA ILE A 95 -3.07 3.08 -7.57
C ILE A 95 -2.24 2.22 -8.52
N GLU A 96 -1.37 2.87 -9.29
CA GLU A 96 -0.35 2.23 -10.11
C GLU A 96 0.87 1.91 -9.23
N PRO A 97 1.16 0.61 -8.97
CA PRO A 97 2.28 0.24 -8.12
C PRO A 97 3.62 0.56 -8.80
N THR A 98 4.52 1.21 -8.07
CA THR A 98 5.88 1.55 -8.54
C THR A 98 6.95 0.69 -7.89
N SER A 99 6.70 0.20 -6.68
CA SER A 99 7.58 -0.74 -5.98
C SER A 99 6.82 -1.54 -4.93
N ALA A 100 7.30 -2.76 -4.65
CA ALA A 100 6.76 -3.59 -3.60
C ALA A 100 7.88 -4.32 -2.84
N VAL A 101 7.76 -4.38 -1.52
CA VAL A 101 8.70 -5.09 -0.64
C VAL A 101 8.01 -5.83 0.49
N LEU A 102 8.52 -7.02 0.80
CA LEU A 102 8.29 -7.66 2.08
C LEU A 102 9.32 -7.13 3.08
N HIS A 103 8.86 -6.36 4.06
CA HIS A 103 9.71 -5.74 5.06
C HIS A 103 9.55 -6.38 6.43
N ARG A 104 10.66 -6.53 7.13
CA ARG A 104 10.66 -6.90 8.55
C ARG A 104 11.72 -6.14 9.31
N VAL A 105 11.53 -6.05 10.63
CA VAL A 105 12.54 -5.54 11.56
C VAL A 105 13.88 -6.21 11.27
N GLY A 106 14.92 -5.41 11.07
CA GLY A 106 16.29 -5.93 11.04
C GLY A 106 16.60 -6.52 12.41
N GLY A 107 17.06 -7.77 12.46
CA GLY A 107 17.45 -8.38 13.73
C GLY A 107 18.46 -7.48 14.44
N ARG A 108 18.30 -7.26 15.76
CA ARG A 108 19.39 -6.70 16.57
C ARG A 108 20.62 -7.56 16.30
N ARG A 109 21.73 -6.95 15.88
CA ARG A 109 23.04 -7.60 16.08
C ARG A 109 23.07 -7.97 17.56
N ARG A 110 23.23 -9.25 17.89
CA ARG A 110 23.60 -9.62 19.26
C ARG A 110 24.92 -8.88 19.53
N GLN A 111 24.91 -7.94 20.46
CA GLN A 111 26.16 -7.41 21.00
C GLN A 111 26.87 -8.59 21.69
N PRO A 112 28.19 -8.71 21.51
CA PRO A 112 28.98 -9.79 22.12
C PRO A 112 28.88 -9.76 23.65
#